data_AF-A0A1V5D2N3-F1
#
_entry.id   AF-A0A1V5D2N3-F1
#
_cell.length_a   1.000
_cell.length_b   1.000
_cell.length_c   1.000
_cell.angle_alpha   90.00
_cell.angle_beta   90.00
_cell.angle_gamma   90.00
#
_symmetry.space_group_name_H-M   'P 1'
#
loop_
_entity.id
_entity.type
_entity.pdbx_description
1 polymer ?
#
loop_
_entity_poly.entity_id
_entity_poly.type
_entity_poly.pdbx_seq_one_letter_code
_entity_poly.pdbx_strand_id
1 'polypeptide(L)'
;MTCQGGASHEISVLGCADKIIAQPSMKSFPQLLKMYPRFNNIPNAGSFDTVDVEHIMALKPDIVVASVTSLQGNKKIESLGIPVVTVSTGRANIDRLLREFKMMSEILGGAQKAEWGHYFITASGGINVSRSLKIERGAVGPEQVLVWNPDVIITRSDKDFQGKVNTIWDNQRLRGRNESMLVDRILQRCGFEVVSVCCKVGRVSKEVIGIKDQYKLGAPGSYEVMCNPVTQAEIMNDEGTEFNIVIGLCVGHDSLLLKHADAMSTVLIAKDKVLGHNPAAALRLSGSYYKELMHKQNKGAK
;
A
#
# COMPACT_ATOMS: atom_id res chain seq x y z
N MET A 1 -24.17 9.22 7.81
CA MET A 1 -24.72 8.03 7.10
C MET A 1 -24.36 8.09 5.63
N THR A 2 -24.12 6.97 4.93
CA THR A 2 -23.81 6.95 3.48
C THR A 2 -24.79 6.08 2.69
N CYS A 3 -25.00 6.33 1.39
CA CYS A 3 -25.96 5.54 0.58
C CYS A 3 -25.39 4.81 -0.65
N GLN A 4 -24.06 4.85 -0.90
CA GLN A 4 -23.48 4.33 -2.15
C GLN A 4 -22.10 3.63 -2.08
N GLY A 5 -21.55 3.30 -0.91
CA GLY A 5 -20.26 2.60 -0.81
C GLY A 5 -19.03 3.45 -1.14
N GLY A 6 -19.04 4.18 -2.26
CA GLY A 6 -17.97 5.12 -2.64
C GLY A 6 -17.80 6.26 -1.64
N ALA A 7 -18.92 6.83 -1.14
CA ALA A 7 -18.90 7.81 -0.07
C ALA A 7 -18.23 7.28 1.21
N SER A 8 -18.41 5.99 1.54
CA SER A 8 -17.73 5.38 2.69
C SER A 8 -16.22 5.30 2.51
N HIS A 9 -15.74 5.06 1.28
CA HIS A 9 -14.32 5.09 0.98
C HIS A 9 -13.76 6.50 1.15
N GLU A 10 -14.43 7.51 0.59
CA GLU A 10 -14.00 8.91 0.70
C GLU A 10 -13.90 9.36 2.17
N ILE A 11 -14.95 9.12 2.96
CA ILE A 11 -14.97 9.46 4.40
C ILE A 11 -13.86 8.71 5.15
N SER A 12 -13.56 7.46 4.75
CA SER A 12 -12.48 6.67 5.35
C SER A 12 -11.10 7.24 5.00
N VAL A 13 -10.89 7.65 3.74
CA VAL A 13 -9.65 8.30 3.29
C VAL A 13 -9.43 9.62 4.02
N LEU A 14 -10.49 10.34 4.36
CA LEU A 14 -10.43 11.57 5.16
C LEU A 14 -10.19 11.31 6.67
N GLY A 15 -9.87 10.07 7.07
CA GLY A 15 -9.64 9.70 8.47
C GLY A 15 -10.89 9.78 9.34
N CYS A 16 -12.07 9.91 8.72
CA CYS A 16 -13.34 10.08 9.41
C CYS A 16 -14.19 8.80 9.38
N ALA A 17 -13.57 7.65 9.08
CA ALA A 17 -14.21 6.34 9.08
C ALA A 17 -15.05 6.13 10.34
N ASP A 18 -14.56 6.62 11.50
CA ASP A 18 -15.20 6.44 12.79
C ASP A 18 -16.57 7.09 12.94
N LYS A 19 -16.84 8.12 12.14
CA LYS A 19 -18.09 8.90 12.14
C LYS A 19 -19.22 8.24 11.34
N ILE A 20 -18.94 7.14 10.64
CA ILE A 20 -19.95 6.40 9.88
C ILE A 20 -20.77 5.52 10.83
N ILE A 21 -22.04 5.88 11.05
CA ILE A 21 -22.98 5.10 11.88
C ILE A 21 -23.87 4.15 11.08
N ALA A 22 -23.97 4.34 9.76
CA ALA A 22 -24.72 3.49 8.84
C ALA A 22 -24.26 3.72 7.39
N GLN A 23 -24.24 2.65 6.60
CA GLN A 23 -23.80 2.65 5.20
C GLN A 23 -24.33 1.41 4.44
N PRO A 24 -24.23 1.32 3.11
CA PRO A 24 -24.58 0.09 2.39
C PRO A 24 -23.65 -1.06 2.78
N SER A 25 -24.03 -2.30 2.45
CA SER A 25 -23.15 -3.46 2.63
C SER A 25 -21.80 -3.26 1.92
N MET A 26 -20.70 -3.49 2.63
CA MET A 26 -19.34 -3.40 2.09
C MET A 26 -18.75 -4.76 1.68
N LYS A 27 -19.58 -5.80 1.56
CA LYS A 27 -19.10 -7.16 1.19
C LYS A 27 -18.37 -7.19 -0.15
N SER A 28 -18.72 -6.30 -1.07
CA SER A 28 -18.03 -6.16 -2.37
C SER A 28 -16.64 -5.51 -2.26
N PHE A 29 -16.24 -5.04 -1.09
CA PHE A 29 -14.97 -4.34 -0.82
C PHE A 29 -14.19 -5.04 0.31
N PRO A 30 -13.68 -6.27 0.10
CA PRO A 30 -13.06 -7.07 1.15
C PRO A 30 -11.82 -6.43 1.77
N GLN A 31 -11.05 -5.65 1.00
CA GLN A 31 -9.90 -4.91 1.50
C GLN A 31 -10.33 -3.79 2.46
N LEU A 32 -11.42 -3.06 2.15
CA LEU A 32 -11.96 -2.03 3.05
C LEU A 32 -12.45 -2.66 4.36
N LEU A 33 -13.08 -3.83 4.31
CA LEU A 33 -13.49 -4.58 5.50
C LEU A 33 -12.29 -5.05 6.33
N LYS A 34 -11.16 -5.39 5.69
CA LYS A 34 -9.92 -5.73 6.40
C LYS A 34 -9.30 -4.51 7.09
N MET A 35 -9.40 -3.33 6.47
CA MET A 35 -8.93 -2.06 7.05
C MET A 35 -9.85 -1.56 8.18
N TYR A 36 -11.16 -1.71 8.02
CA TYR A 36 -12.18 -1.26 8.97
C TYR A 36 -13.17 -2.39 9.31
N PRO A 37 -12.78 -3.38 10.15
CA PRO A 37 -13.62 -4.54 10.47
C PRO A 37 -15.00 -4.17 11.04
N ARG A 38 -15.10 -3.02 11.73
CA ARG A 38 -16.33 -2.44 12.27
C ARG A 38 -17.43 -2.27 11.21
N PHE A 39 -17.08 -2.09 9.94
CA PHE A 39 -18.03 -1.92 8.85
C PHE A 39 -18.90 -3.15 8.59
N ASN A 40 -18.53 -4.32 9.13
CA ASN A 40 -19.39 -5.51 9.12
C ASN A 40 -20.60 -5.40 10.06
N ASN A 41 -20.49 -4.55 11.10
CA ASN A 41 -21.43 -4.55 12.23
C ASN A 41 -22.28 -3.28 12.30
N ILE A 42 -22.10 -2.33 11.37
CA ILE A 42 -22.92 -1.12 11.34
C ILE A 42 -24.19 -1.31 10.52
N PRO A 43 -25.30 -0.66 10.90
CA PRO A 43 -26.58 -0.72 10.20
C PRO A 43 -26.46 -0.46 8.69
N ASN A 44 -27.25 -1.22 7.92
CA ASN A 44 -27.34 -1.04 6.47
C ASN A 44 -28.23 0.16 6.15
N ALA A 45 -27.68 1.18 5.52
CA ALA A 45 -28.40 2.41 5.16
C ALA A 45 -29.22 2.28 3.85
N GLY A 46 -29.21 1.12 3.19
CA GLY A 46 -29.91 0.91 1.93
C GLY A 46 -29.13 1.38 0.70
N SER A 47 -29.82 1.67 -0.40
CA SER A 47 -29.22 2.03 -1.69
C SER A 47 -30.08 3.02 -2.48
N PHE A 48 -29.43 3.98 -3.14
CA PHE A 48 -30.01 4.96 -4.08
C PHE A 48 -31.32 5.63 -3.61
N ASP A 49 -32.35 5.66 -4.46
CA ASP A 49 -33.66 6.28 -4.21
C ASP A 49 -34.59 5.38 -3.37
N THR A 50 -34.23 4.12 -3.14
CA THR A 50 -34.94 3.22 -2.23
C THR A 50 -34.48 3.47 -0.80
N VAL A 51 -34.91 4.60 -0.24
CA VAL A 51 -34.55 5.05 1.10
C VAL A 51 -35.62 4.63 2.12
N ASP A 52 -35.20 3.83 3.10
CA ASP A 52 -36.00 3.50 4.29
C ASP A 52 -35.90 4.66 5.29
N VAL A 53 -36.88 5.56 5.22
CA VAL A 53 -36.92 6.79 6.01
C VAL A 53 -37.07 6.51 7.51
N GLU A 54 -37.86 5.51 7.88
CA GLU A 54 -38.09 5.18 9.29
C GLU A 54 -36.79 4.66 9.92
N HIS A 55 -36.05 3.82 9.18
CA HIS A 55 -34.74 3.35 9.60
C HIS A 55 -33.73 4.50 9.72
N ILE A 56 -33.72 5.45 8.77
CA ILE A 56 -32.83 6.61 8.84
C ILE A 56 -33.11 7.47 10.07
N MET A 57 -34.38 7.75 10.36
CA MET A 57 -34.75 8.56 11.52
C MET A 57 -34.38 7.86 12.84
N ALA A 58 -34.53 6.55 12.93
CA ALA A 58 -34.15 5.77 14.11
C ALA A 58 -32.65 5.87 14.44
N LEU A 59 -31.82 6.02 13.41
CA LEU A 59 -30.36 6.13 13.54
C LEU A 59 -29.88 7.53 13.96
N LYS A 60 -30.75 8.55 13.91
CA LYS A 60 -30.46 9.94 14.29
C LYS A 60 -29.15 10.50 13.69
N PRO A 61 -28.96 10.45 12.36
CA PRO A 61 -27.76 10.99 11.74
C PRO A 61 -27.75 12.52 11.76
N ASP A 62 -26.60 13.13 12.07
CA ASP A 62 -26.39 14.57 11.91
C ASP A 62 -26.32 14.97 10.42
N ILE A 63 -25.87 14.04 9.57
CA ILE A 63 -25.68 14.26 8.13
C ILE A 63 -25.82 12.96 7.34
N VAL A 64 -26.40 13.07 6.14
CA VAL A 64 -26.43 12.01 5.14
C VAL A 64 -25.56 12.39 3.94
N VAL A 65 -24.63 11.50 3.58
CA VAL A 65 -23.80 11.63 2.38
C VAL A 65 -24.38 10.73 1.30
N ALA A 66 -24.91 11.34 0.24
CA ALA A 66 -25.66 10.66 -0.79
C ALA A 66 -25.14 10.94 -2.20
N SER A 67 -25.58 10.16 -3.19
CA SER A 67 -25.20 10.42 -4.57
C SER A 67 -25.95 11.63 -5.14
N VAL A 68 -25.26 12.41 -5.98
CA VAL A 68 -25.91 13.43 -6.84
C VAL A 68 -26.98 12.84 -7.77
N THR A 69 -26.99 11.51 -7.98
CA THR A 69 -27.98 10.84 -8.83
C THR A 69 -29.24 10.39 -8.09
N SER A 70 -29.24 10.36 -6.75
CA SER A 70 -30.36 9.89 -5.92
C SER A 70 -31.36 11.01 -5.60
N LEU A 71 -31.90 11.64 -6.63
CA LEU A 71 -32.69 12.88 -6.50
C LEU A 71 -33.95 12.70 -5.64
N GLN A 72 -34.64 11.57 -5.75
CA GLN A 72 -35.88 11.33 -5.00
C GLN A 72 -35.58 11.01 -3.54
N GLY A 73 -34.58 10.15 -3.29
CA GLY A 73 -34.10 9.81 -1.96
C GLY A 73 -33.61 11.05 -1.20
N ASN A 74 -32.79 11.89 -1.85
CA ASN A 74 -32.24 13.10 -1.25
C ASN A 74 -33.35 14.06 -0.81
N LYS A 75 -34.32 14.37 -1.69
CA LYS A 75 -35.46 15.24 -1.35
C LYS A 75 -36.29 14.69 -0.19
N LYS A 76 -36.50 13.37 -0.15
CA LYS A 76 -37.25 12.72 0.92
C LYS A 76 -36.53 12.90 2.26
N ILE A 77 -35.21 12.72 2.30
CA ILE A 77 -34.40 12.90 3.51
C ILE A 77 -34.37 14.37 3.95
N GLU A 78 -34.18 15.29 3.01
CA GLU A 78 -34.19 16.74 3.28
C GLU A 78 -35.54 17.19 3.88
N SER A 79 -36.67 16.64 3.41
CA SER A 79 -38.00 16.97 3.94
C SER A 79 -38.21 16.59 5.41
N LEU A 80 -37.35 15.73 5.95
CA LEU A 80 -37.34 15.32 7.36
C LEU A 80 -36.47 16.24 8.24
N GLY A 81 -35.87 17.28 7.65
CA GLY A 81 -34.96 18.19 8.33
C GLY A 81 -33.54 17.63 8.53
N ILE A 82 -33.19 16.53 7.85
CA ILE A 82 -31.85 15.94 7.91
C ILE A 82 -30.98 16.53 6.78
N PRO A 83 -29.83 17.14 7.07
CA PRO A 83 -28.93 17.66 6.05
C PRO A 83 -28.40 16.57 5.12
N VAL A 84 -28.48 16.80 3.80
CA VAL A 84 -27.93 15.92 2.78
C VAL A 84 -26.76 16.59 2.07
N VAL A 85 -25.63 15.90 1.99
CA VAL A 85 -24.45 16.28 1.21
C VAL A 85 -24.32 15.33 0.04
N THR A 86 -24.29 15.88 -1.18
CA THR A 86 -24.22 15.07 -2.39
C THR A 86 -22.81 14.92 -2.91
N VAL A 87 -22.41 13.69 -3.25
CA VAL A 87 -21.11 13.35 -3.86
C VAL A 87 -21.28 12.77 -5.25
N SER A 88 -20.27 12.93 -6.10
CA SER A 88 -20.35 12.76 -7.55
C SER A 88 -20.40 11.29 -7.99
N THR A 89 -20.00 10.35 -7.14
CA THR A 89 -20.17 8.89 -7.29
C THR A 89 -19.83 8.36 -8.70
N GLY A 90 -18.55 8.29 -9.05
CA GLY A 90 -18.10 7.75 -10.34
C GLY A 90 -18.29 8.66 -11.56
N ARG A 91 -18.82 9.89 -11.37
CA ARG A 91 -19.01 10.89 -12.45
C ARG A 91 -18.09 12.12 -12.35
N ALA A 92 -17.10 12.09 -11.46
CA ALA A 92 -16.19 13.22 -11.27
C ALA A 92 -14.94 13.12 -12.16
N ASN A 93 -14.55 14.24 -12.75
CA ASN A 93 -13.17 14.44 -13.21
C ASN A 93 -12.27 14.81 -12.01
N ILE A 94 -10.95 14.85 -12.22
CA ILE A 94 -9.99 15.08 -11.14
C ILE A 94 -10.25 16.38 -10.36
N ASP A 95 -10.54 17.48 -11.05
CA ASP A 95 -10.79 18.78 -10.39
C ASP A 95 -12.06 18.78 -9.55
N ARG A 96 -13.11 18.11 -10.05
CA ARG A 96 -14.36 17.97 -9.31
C ARG A 96 -14.16 17.07 -8.09
N LEU A 97 -13.42 15.98 -8.24
CA LEU A 97 -13.07 15.10 -7.13
C LEU A 97 -12.27 15.85 -6.06
N LEU A 98 -11.29 16.67 -6.47
CA LEU A 98 -10.51 17.49 -5.53
C LEU A 98 -11.37 18.48 -4.74
N ARG A 99 -12.34 19.13 -5.39
CA ARG A 99 -13.27 20.02 -4.70
C ARG A 99 -14.19 19.27 -3.74
N GLU A 100 -14.66 18.09 -4.14
CA GLU A 100 -15.49 17.21 -3.32
C GLU A 100 -14.76 16.77 -2.05
N PHE A 101 -13.53 16.26 -2.18
CA PHE A 101 -12.69 15.90 -1.04
C PHE A 101 -12.45 17.07 -0.08
N LYS A 102 -12.22 18.27 -0.62
CA LYS A 102 -12.05 19.48 0.19
C LYS A 102 -13.31 19.84 0.97
N MET A 103 -14.45 19.87 0.28
CA MET A 103 -15.77 20.12 0.90
C MET A 103 -16.06 19.09 2.00
N MET A 104 -15.85 17.80 1.72
CA MET A 104 -16.09 16.73 2.68
C MET A 104 -15.15 16.83 3.89
N SER A 105 -13.89 17.21 3.68
CA SER A 105 -12.93 17.43 4.78
C SER A 105 -13.37 18.56 5.71
N GLU A 106 -13.90 19.66 5.15
CA GLU A 106 -14.41 20.81 5.92
C GLU A 106 -15.65 20.41 6.73
N ILE A 107 -16.61 19.74 6.10
CA ILE A 107 -17.87 19.30 6.71
C ILE A 107 -17.62 18.32 7.86
N LEU A 108 -16.73 17.35 7.66
CA LEU A 108 -16.49 16.31 8.65
C LEU A 108 -15.59 16.77 9.79
N GLY A 109 -15.08 18.00 9.80
CA GLY A 109 -14.19 18.50 10.85
C GLY A 109 -12.94 17.62 11.02
N GLY A 110 -12.45 17.03 9.92
CA GLY A 110 -11.21 16.27 9.91
C GLY A 110 -10.06 17.19 10.27
N ALA A 111 -9.49 17.03 11.46
CA ALA A 111 -8.36 17.79 11.96
C ALA A 111 -7.06 17.38 11.23
N GLN A 112 -6.97 17.75 9.96
CA GLN A 112 -5.78 18.03 9.19
C GLN A 112 -6.27 18.45 7.81
N LYS A 113 -6.01 19.71 7.43
CA LYS A 113 -6.15 20.19 6.05
C LYS A 113 -5.77 19.07 5.10
N ALA A 114 -6.69 18.67 4.23
CA ALA A 114 -6.61 17.48 3.40
C ALA A 114 -5.35 17.42 2.53
N GLU A 115 -4.21 17.05 3.11
CA GLU A 115 -3.08 16.49 2.39
C GLU A 115 -3.43 15.03 2.15
N TRP A 116 -4.31 14.79 1.18
CA TRP A 116 -4.66 13.45 0.69
C TRP A 116 -3.41 12.58 0.53
N GLY A 117 -2.28 13.11 0.05
CA GLY A 117 -1.00 12.40 0.01
C GLY A 117 -0.54 11.88 1.38
N HIS A 118 -0.66 12.68 2.44
CA HIS A 118 -0.42 12.23 3.82
C HIS A 118 -1.35 11.07 4.19
N TYR A 119 -2.65 11.18 3.91
CA TYR A 119 -3.62 10.13 4.23
C TYR A 119 -3.43 8.85 3.42
N PHE A 120 -3.14 8.93 2.12
CA PHE A 120 -2.80 7.76 1.30
C PHE A 120 -1.55 7.05 1.84
N ILE A 121 -0.55 7.81 2.28
CA ILE A 121 0.66 7.28 2.90
C ILE A 121 0.31 6.61 4.24
N THR A 122 -0.40 7.29 5.15
CA THR A 122 -0.66 6.78 6.50
C THR A 122 -1.69 5.65 6.53
N ALA A 123 -2.74 5.70 5.72
CA ALA A 123 -3.71 4.61 5.56
C ALA A 123 -3.05 3.34 5.00
N SER A 124 -1.99 3.50 4.19
CA SER A 124 -1.15 2.40 3.70
C SER A 124 -0.08 1.94 4.71
N GLY A 125 -0.09 2.50 5.93
CA GLY A 125 0.88 2.21 7.00
C GLY A 125 2.27 2.80 6.76
N GLY A 126 2.37 3.84 5.95
CA GLY A 126 3.59 4.62 5.72
C GLY A 126 3.68 5.84 6.65
N ILE A 127 4.90 6.34 6.84
CA ILE A 127 5.16 7.55 7.62
C ILE A 127 5.47 8.68 6.64
N ASN A 128 4.58 9.68 6.54
CA ASN A 128 4.88 10.86 5.75
C ASN A 128 5.91 11.72 6.51
N VAL A 129 7.11 11.84 5.95
CA VAL A 129 8.21 12.66 6.50
C VAL A 129 7.92 14.16 6.38
N SER A 130 7.07 14.56 5.42
CA SER A 130 6.66 15.96 5.22
C SER A 130 5.49 16.40 6.11
N ARG A 131 4.97 15.53 6.99
CA ARG A 131 3.75 15.77 7.78
C ARG A 131 3.79 17.01 8.69
N SER A 132 4.98 17.49 9.03
CA SER A 132 5.16 18.68 9.88
C SER A 132 5.19 19.99 9.09
N LEU A 133 5.17 19.93 7.76
CA LEU A 133 5.07 21.11 6.93
C LEU A 133 3.71 21.78 7.13
N LYS A 134 3.73 23.10 7.37
CA LYS A 134 2.52 23.92 7.45
C LYS A 134 2.09 24.49 6.09
N ILE A 135 2.74 24.06 5.01
CA ILE A 135 2.55 24.55 3.65
C ILE A 135 1.78 23.51 2.82
N GLU A 136 0.54 23.82 2.43
CA GLU A 136 -0.32 22.91 1.62
C GLU A 136 0.28 22.61 0.24
N ARG A 137 1.05 23.55 -0.32
CA ARG A 137 1.86 23.42 -1.54
C ARG A 137 3.03 24.39 -1.43
N GLY A 138 4.25 23.89 -1.40
CA GLY A 138 5.45 24.73 -1.45
C GLY A 138 6.66 23.92 -1.89
N ALA A 139 7.59 24.60 -2.56
CA ALA A 139 8.86 24.01 -2.95
C ALA A 139 9.67 23.69 -1.69
N VAL A 140 10.07 22.44 -1.53
CA VAL A 140 11.05 22.02 -0.54
C VAL A 140 12.40 21.91 -1.24
N GLY A 141 13.46 22.45 -0.62
CA GLY A 141 14.81 22.33 -1.17
C GLY A 141 15.28 20.87 -1.17
N PRO A 142 16.17 20.47 -2.09
CA PRO A 142 16.71 19.11 -2.13
C PRO A 142 17.43 18.72 -0.82
N GLU A 143 18.01 19.69 -0.11
CA GLU A 143 18.64 19.50 1.20
C GLU A 143 17.62 19.04 2.25
N GLN A 144 16.39 19.55 2.20
CA GLN A 144 15.34 19.15 3.13
C GLN A 144 14.90 17.70 2.88
N VAL A 145 14.88 17.27 1.63
CA VAL A 145 14.61 15.86 1.26
C VAL A 145 15.72 14.95 1.76
N LEU A 146 16.98 15.38 1.65
CA LEU A 146 18.13 14.64 2.21
C LEU A 146 18.05 14.54 3.74
N VAL A 147 17.67 15.61 4.44
CA VAL A 147 17.47 15.59 5.90
C VAL A 147 16.36 14.63 6.30
N TRP A 148 15.27 14.58 5.54
CA TRP A 148 14.19 13.62 5.79
C TRP A 148 14.56 12.19 5.47
N ASN A 149 15.47 11.99 4.50
CA ASN A 149 15.97 10.70 4.06
C ASN A 149 14.84 9.65 3.90
N PRO A 150 13.83 9.89 3.04
CA PRO A 150 12.70 8.99 2.92
C PRO A 150 13.10 7.66 2.28
N ASP A 151 12.59 6.55 2.82
CA ASP A 151 12.76 5.21 2.23
C ASP A 151 12.07 5.06 0.86
N VAL A 152 10.99 5.84 0.64
CA VAL A 152 10.17 5.82 -0.58
C VAL A 152 9.77 7.25 -0.93
N ILE A 153 10.00 7.64 -2.19
CA ILE A 153 9.53 8.91 -2.76
C ILE A 153 8.33 8.61 -3.66
N ILE A 154 7.19 9.21 -3.37
CA ILE A 154 5.97 9.10 -4.18
C ILE A 154 5.80 10.37 -4.99
N THR A 155 5.76 10.25 -6.32
CA THR A 155 5.59 11.39 -7.23
C THR A 155 4.24 11.32 -7.94
N ARG A 156 3.64 12.47 -8.27
CA ARG A 156 2.43 12.54 -9.10
C ARG A 156 2.81 12.45 -10.58
N SER A 157 2.09 11.64 -11.37
CA SER A 157 2.22 11.64 -12.83
C SER A 157 1.21 12.62 -13.41
N ASP A 158 1.63 13.85 -13.67
CA ASP A 158 0.80 14.85 -14.30
C ASP A 158 0.96 14.70 -15.81
N LYS A 159 -0.14 14.81 -16.59
CA LYS A 159 -0.03 14.89 -18.06
C LYS A 159 0.81 16.10 -18.53
N ASP A 160 0.98 17.10 -17.66
CA ASP A 160 1.81 18.29 -17.90
C ASP A 160 3.25 18.15 -17.37
N PHE A 161 3.59 17.06 -16.66
CA PHE A 161 4.97 16.78 -16.26
C PHE A 161 5.67 16.02 -17.38
N GLN A 162 6.05 16.75 -18.44
CA GLN A 162 7.08 16.31 -19.40
C GLN A 162 8.51 16.45 -18.81
N GLY A 163 8.64 16.61 -17.49
CA GLY A 163 9.92 16.59 -16.81
C GLY A 163 10.50 15.20 -16.89
N LYS A 164 11.66 15.07 -17.54
CA LYS A 164 12.40 13.82 -17.80
C LYS A 164 12.45 12.92 -16.56
N VAL A 165 11.46 12.05 -16.38
CA VAL A 165 11.48 11.04 -15.31
C VAL A 165 12.75 10.18 -15.45
N ASN A 166 13.19 9.97 -16.71
CA ASN A 166 14.48 9.39 -17.07
C ASN A 166 15.67 10.04 -16.34
N THR A 167 15.71 11.35 -16.12
CA THR A 167 16.84 11.99 -15.41
C THR A 167 16.90 11.68 -13.92
N ILE A 168 15.77 11.37 -13.27
CA ILE A 168 15.73 10.87 -11.89
C ILE A 168 16.13 9.39 -11.89
N TRP A 169 15.64 8.61 -12.86
CA TRP A 169 15.97 7.19 -13.03
C TRP A 169 17.42 6.91 -13.49
N ASP A 170 18.03 7.88 -14.17
CA ASP A 170 19.40 7.85 -14.70
C ASP A 170 20.39 8.52 -13.73
N ASN A 171 19.91 9.16 -12.67
CA ASN A 171 20.75 9.79 -11.66
C ASN A 171 21.45 8.72 -10.82
N GLN A 172 22.76 8.59 -11.04
CA GLN A 172 23.63 7.61 -10.40
C GLN A 172 23.69 7.73 -8.87
N ARG A 173 23.33 8.89 -8.29
CA ARG A 173 23.24 9.12 -6.83
C ARG A 173 21.89 8.72 -6.21
N LEU A 174 20.81 8.69 -7.01
CA LEU A 174 19.46 8.24 -6.58
C LEU A 174 19.19 6.77 -6.91
N ARG A 175 20.11 6.11 -7.64
CA ARG A 175 20.13 4.67 -7.84
C ARG A 175 20.44 3.95 -6.52
N GLY A 176 19.43 3.74 -5.70
CA GLY A 176 19.39 2.54 -4.88
C GLY A 176 19.48 1.36 -5.83
N ARG A 177 20.57 0.58 -5.77
CA ARG A 177 20.72 -0.66 -6.53
C ARG A 177 19.57 -1.58 -6.17
N ASN A 178 18.58 -1.65 -7.05
CA ASN A 178 17.54 -2.65 -6.99
C ASN A 178 17.61 -3.36 -8.33
N GLU A 179 18.46 -4.39 -8.39
CA GLU A 179 18.73 -5.20 -9.57
C GLU A 179 17.42 -5.66 -10.23
N SER A 180 16.39 -5.93 -9.42
CA SER A 180 15.04 -6.26 -9.88
C SER A 180 14.40 -5.17 -10.74
N MET A 181 14.55 -3.88 -10.39
CA MET A 181 14.01 -2.76 -11.18
C MET A 181 14.78 -2.52 -12.48
N LEU A 182 16.04 -2.94 -12.56
CA LEU A 182 16.81 -2.87 -13.79
C LEU A 182 16.39 -3.99 -14.74
N VAL A 183 16.25 -5.21 -14.22
CA VAL A 183 15.78 -6.37 -14.99
C VAL A 183 14.38 -6.12 -15.53
N ASP A 184 13.46 -5.65 -14.68
CA ASP A 184 12.09 -5.26 -15.08
C ASP A 184 12.09 -4.30 -16.28
N ARG A 185 12.85 -3.21 -16.20
CA ARG A 185 12.97 -2.23 -17.31
C ARG A 185 13.58 -2.81 -18.58
N ILE A 186 14.58 -3.68 -18.46
CA ILE A 186 15.20 -4.34 -19.62
C ILE A 186 14.17 -5.23 -20.32
N LEU A 187 13.43 -6.04 -19.56
CA LEU A 187 12.40 -6.93 -20.09
C LEU A 187 11.26 -6.16 -20.76
N GLN A 188 10.74 -5.11 -20.11
CA GLN A 188 9.71 -4.25 -20.71
C GLN A 188 10.19 -3.62 -22.04
N ARG A 189 11.44 -3.16 -22.11
CA ARG A 189 12.02 -2.62 -23.36
C ARG A 189 12.19 -3.67 -24.46
N CYS A 190 12.34 -4.93 -24.08
CA CYS A 190 12.35 -6.06 -25.01
C CYS A 190 10.94 -6.50 -25.44
N GLY A 191 9.88 -5.84 -24.96
CA GLY A 191 8.50 -6.10 -25.34
C GLY A 191 7.79 -7.14 -24.47
N PHE A 192 8.36 -7.53 -23.34
CA PHE A 192 7.70 -8.42 -22.38
C PHE A 192 6.74 -7.63 -21.49
N GLU A 193 5.57 -8.22 -21.21
CA GLU A 193 4.75 -7.82 -20.08
C GLU A 193 5.39 -8.35 -18.79
N VAL A 194 5.54 -7.48 -17.78
CA VAL A 194 6.30 -7.82 -16.57
C VAL A 194 5.43 -7.62 -15.34
N VAL A 195 5.26 -8.72 -14.59
CA VAL A 195 4.67 -8.73 -13.25
C VAL A 195 5.81 -8.78 -12.23
N SER A 196 5.77 -7.88 -11.24
CA SER A 196 6.80 -7.78 -10.20
C SER A 196 6.22 -7.96 -8.81
N VAL A 197 6.72 -8.95 -8.06
CA VAL A 197 6.22 -9.26 -6.71
C VAL A 197 7.35 -9.19 -5.69
N CYS A 198 7.16 -8.40 -4.63
CA CYS A 198 8.16 -8.20 -3.58
C CYS A 198 8.19 -9.36 -2.59
N CYS A 199 9.38 -9.67 -2.06
CA CYS A 199 9.57 -10.77 -1.11
C CYS A 199 8.70 -10.68 0.17
N LYS A 200 8.28 -9.47 0.55
CA LYS A 200 7.50 -9.13 1.75
C LYS A 200 6.00 -8.98 1.47
N VAL A 201 5.52 -9.54 0.36
CA VAL A 201 4.11 -9.49 -0.03
C VAL A 201 3.19 -10.01 1.09
N GLY A 202 2.01 -9.40 1.22
CA GLY A 202 1.08 -9.66 2.32
C GLY A 202 1.40 -8.93 3.64
N ARG A 203 2.63 -8.39 3.80
CA ARG A 203 3.04 -7.56 4.95
C ARG A 203 2.82 -8.19 6.34
N VAL A 204 2.90 -9.51 6.46
CA VAL A 204 2.65 -10.18 7.73
C VAL A 204 3.82 -9.95 8.71
N SER A 205 3.52 -9.58 9.95
CA SER A 205 4.54 -9.40 10.99
C SER A 205 5.18 -10.74 11.34
N LYS A 206 6.49 -10.75 11.60
CA LYS A 206 7.19 -11.92 12.15
C LYS A 206 6.62 -12.38 13.50
N GLU A 207 5.99 -11.47 14.25
CA GLU A 207 5.36 -11.78 15.55
C GLU A 207 4.18 -12.76 15.42
N VAL A 208 3.53 -12.81 14.25
CA VAL A 208 2.40 -13.72 13.99
C VAL A 208 2.82 -15.19 14.13
N ILE A 209 4.08 -15.50 13.82
CA ILE A 209 4.66 -16.85 13.97
C ILE A 209 5.48 -16.99 15.27
N GLY A 210 5.28 -16.09 16.23
CA GLY A 210 5.92 -16.14 17.55
C GLY A 210 7.38 -15.66 17.60
N ILE A 211 7.90 -15.03 16.54
CA ILE A 211 9.24 -14.46 16.55
C ILE A 211 9.26 -13.25 17.48
N LYS A 212 9.94 -13.40 18.61
CA LYS A 212 10.15 -12.34 19.60
C LYS A 212 11.07 -11.26 19.03
N ASP A 213 10.93 -10.05 19.58
CA ASP A 213 11.65 -8.85 19.15
C ASP A 213 13.19 -9.03 19.11
N GLN A 214 13.76 -9.73 20.09
CA GLN A 214 15.19 -10.05 20.18
C GLN A 214 15.74 -10.87 18.99
N TYR A 215 14.87 -11.52 18.22
CA TYR A 215 15.24 -12.31 17.04
C TYR A 215 14.98 -11.57 15.71
N LYS A 216 14.43 -10.35 15.76
CA LYS A 216 14.28 -9.50 14.58
C LYS A 216 15.63 -8.91 14.18
N LEU A 217 15.79 -8.62 12.89
CA LEU A 217 17.04 -8.07 12.34
C LEU A 217 17.10 -6.54 12.41
N GLY A 218 15.93 -5.89 12.46
CA GLY A 218 15.78 -4.44 12.62
C GLY A 218 16.04 -3.94 14.04
N ALA A 219 15.86 -2.64 14.25
CA ALA A 219 16.01 -2.03 15.56
C ALA A 219 15.04 -2.66 16.60
N PRO A 220 15.41 -2.73 17.88
CA PRO A 220 14.50 -3.18 18.93
C PRO A 220 13.18 -2.39 18.91
N GLY A 221 12.05 -3.08 19.06
CA GLY A 221 10.71 -2.53 18.98
C GLY A 221 10.24 -2.18 17.57
N SER A 222 11.06 -2.41 16.53
CA SER A 222 10.67 -2.09 15.15
C SER A 222 9.71 -3.13 14.57
N TYR A 223 8.81 -2.65 13.71
CA TYR A 223 7.94 -3.50 12.91
C TYR A 223 8.75 -4.19 11.82
N GLU A 224 8.85 -5.52 11.87
CA GLU A 224 9.57 -6.31 10.88
C GLU A 224 8.65 -7.31 10.18
N VAL A 225 8.47 -7.07 8.87
CA VAL A 225 7.67 -7.93 7.98
C VAL A 225 8.45 -9.20 7.62
N MET A 226 7.77 -10.34 7.68
CA MET A 226 8.31 -11.60 7.18
C MET A 226 8.19 -11.72 5.66
N CYS A 227 9.12 -12.45 5.05
CA CYS A 227 9.02 -12.77 3.64
C CYS A 227 7.93 -13.84 3.42
N ASN A 228 7.23 -13.79 2.29
CA ASN A 228 6.17 -14.73 1.95
C ASN A 228 6.34 -15.26 0.51
N PRO A 229 7.16 -16.30 0.30
CA PRO A 229 7.50 -16.82 -1.02
C PRO A 229 6.37 -17.63 -1.66
N VAL A 230 5.47 -18.22 -0.85
CA VAL A 230 4.32 -18.97 -1.35
C VAL A 230 3.30 -18.01 -1.96
N THR A 231 2.95 -16.93 -1.25
CA THR A 231 2.05 -15.91 -1.80
C THR A 231 2.65 -15.15 -2.99
N GLN A 232 3.99 -15.05 -3.10
CA GLN A 232 4.62 -14.58 -4.33
C GLN A 232 4.27 -15.48 -5.52
N ALA A 233 4.43 -16.79 -5.36
CA ALA A 233 4.10 -17.76 -6.39
C ALA A 233 2.60 -17.74 -6.73
N GLU A 234 1.72 -17.70 -5.73
CA GLU A 234 0.27 -17.63 -5.95
C GLU A 234 -0.13 -16.41 -6.77
N ILE A 235 0.43 -15.22 -6.46
CA ILE A 235 0.17 -14.01 -7.26
C ILE A 235 0.69 -14.16 -8.69
N MET A 236 1.88 -14.75 -8.88
CA MET A 236 2.41 -14.98 -10.22
C MET A 236 1.53 -15.94 -11.03
N ASN A 237 0.99 -16.99 -10.39
CA ASN A 237 0.08 -17.94 -11.01
C ASN A 237 -1.27 -17.27 -11.35
N ASP A 238 -1.82 -16.46 -10.45
CA ASP A 238 -3.08 -15.73 -10.66
C ASP A 238 -2.97 -14.69 -11.80
N GLU A 239 -1.82 -14.04 -11.92
CA GLU A 239 -1.50 -13.13 -13.03
C GLU A 239 -1.14 -13.88 -14.33
N GLY A 240 -1.10 -15.22 -14.29
CA GLY A 240 -0.87 -16.05 -15.47
C GLY A 240 0.53 -15.90 -16.08
N THR A 241 1.56 -15.70 -15.26
CA THR A 241 2.93 -15.57 -15.79
C THR A 241 3.38 -16.83 -16.51
N GLU A 242 4.08 -16.69 -17.63
CA GLU A 242 4.56 -17.84 -18.43
C GLU A 242 6.00 -18.25 -18.06
N PHE A 243 6.77 -17.30 -17.50
CA PHE A 243 8.15 -17.52 -17.07
C PHE A 243 8.53 -16.57 -15.92
N ASN A 244 9.11 -17.10 -14.84
CA ASN A 244 9.48 -16.32 -13.66
C ASN A 244 11.00 -16.20 -13.50
N ILE A 245 11.45 -14.99 -13.14
CA ILE A 245 12.85 -14.71 -12.83
C ILE A 245 12.97 -14.30 -11.36
N VAL A 246 13.66 -15.12 -10.57
CA VAL A 246 13.91 -14.89 -9.15
C VAL A 246 15.18 -14.06 -8.97
N ILE A 247 15.05 -12.96 -8.22
CA ILE A 247 16.12 -12.00 -7.98
C ILE A 247 16.23 -11.74 -6.47
N GLY A 248 17.35 -12.14 -5.88
CA GLY A 248 17.73 -11.74 -4.52
C GLY A 248 16.89 -12.37 -3.40
N LEU A 249 16.26 -13.53 -3.63
CA LEU A 249 15.61 -14.32 -2.58
C LEU A 249 16.63 -15.17 -1.80
N CYS A 250 16.39 -15.33 -0.49
CA CYS A 250 17.18 -16.23 0.35
C CYS A 250 17.02 -17.69 -0.13
N VAL A 251 18.04 -18.53 0.07
CA VAL A 251 18.10 -19.94 -0.39
C VAL A 251 16.96 -20.87 0.10
N GLY A 252 16.26 -20.50 1.17
CA GLY A 252 15.03 -21.22 1.57
C GLY A 252 13.77 -20.70 0.87
N HIS A 253 13.75 -19.40 0.56
CA HIS A 253 12.58 -18.71 0.03
C HIS A 253 12.48 -18.84 -1.50
N ASP A 254 13.61 -18.87 -2.20
CA ASP A 254 13.63 -19.24 -3.63
C ASP A 254 13.10 -20.67 -3.81
N SER A 255 13.55 -21.64 -3.03
CA SER A 255 13.12 -23.03 -3.08
C SER A 255 11.61 -23.19 -2.90
N LEU A 256 11.03 -22.42 -1.96
CA LEU A 256 9.59 -22.40 -1.76
C LEU A 256 8.85 -21.75 -2.94
N LEU A 257 9.33 -20.61 -3.45
CA LEU A 257 8.71 -19.99 -4.62
C LEU A 257 8.74 -20.94 -5.83
N LEU A 258 9.90 -21.51 -6.14
CA LEU A 258 10.08 -22.45 -7.26
C LEU A 258 9.19 -23.69 -7.13
N LYS A 259 8.94 -24.16 -5.90
CA LYS A 259 8.06 -25.31 -5.64
C LYS A 259 6.58 -25.00 -5.89
N HIS A 260 6.16 -23.77 -5.65
CA HIS A 260 4.76 -23.37 -5.65
C HIS A 260 4.35 -22.59 -6.91
N ALA A 261 5.30 -22.15 -7.73
CA ALA A 261 5.03 -21.51 -9.01
C ALA A 261 4.62 -22.56 -10.06
N ASP A 262 3.55 -22.28 -10.81
CA ASP A 262 3.08 -23.15 -11.89
C ASP A 262 3.97 -23.00 -13.14
N ALA A 263 4.45 -21.78 -13.38
CA ALA A 263 5.30 -21.45 -14.52
C ALA A 263 6.78 -21.81 -14.30
N MET A 264 7.48 -22.03 -15.41
CA MET A 264 8.93 -22.29 -15.36
C MET A 264 9.64 -21.10 -14.71
N SER A 265 10.44 -21.39 -13.71
CA SER A 265 11.05 -20.39 -12.85
C SER A 265 12.57 -20.59 -12.77
N THR A 266 13.33 -19.50 -12.84
CA THR A 266 14.80 -19.54 -12.75
C THR A 266 15.34 -18.51 -11.77
N VAL A 267 16.52 -18.75 -11.21
CA VAL A 267 17.22 -17.80 -10.33
C VAL A 267 18.28 -17.06 -11.12
N LEU A 268 18.07 -15.77 -11.35
CA LEU A 268 19.05 -14.91 -12.00
C LEU A 268 20.09 -14.39 -11.01
N ILE A 269 19.66 -14.04 -9.79
CA ILE A 269 20.52 -13.53 -8.73
C ILE A 269 20.20 -14.25 -7.43
N ALA A 270 21.13 -15.09 -6.96
CA ALA A 270 21.03 -15.69 -5.63
C ALA A 270 21.32 -14.64 -4.54
N LYS A 271 20.55 -14.66 -3.44
CA LYS A 271 20.80 -13.69 -2.37
C LYS A 271 22.07 -13.99 -1.60
N ASP A 272 22.93 -12.99 -1.54
CA ASP A 272 24.01 -12.93 -0.57
C ASP A 272 24.06 -11.51 0.01
N LYS A 273 23.70 -11.37 1.29
CA LYS A 273 23.71 -10.06 1.94
C LYS A 273 25.14 -9.60 2.27
N VAL A 274 26.06 -10.54 2.49
CA VAL A 274 27.43 -10.25 2.93
C VAL A 274 28.30 -9.86 1.74
N LEU A 275 28.15 -10.58 0.62
CA LEU A 275 28.97 -10.39 -0.58
C LEU A 275 28.23 -9.68 -1.71
N GLY A 276 27.11 -9.02 -1.41
CA GLY A 276 26.35 -8.24 -2.38
C GLY A 276 25.91 -9.05 -3.59
N HIS A 277 25.24 -10.17 -3.33
CA HIS A 277 24.74 -11.13 -4.33
C HIS A 277 25.82 -11.90 -5.10
N ASN A 278 27.03 -12.05 -4.56
CA ASN A 278 28.10 -12.86 -5.11
C ASN A 278 28.51 -14.04 -4.21
N PRO A 279 27.63 -15.04 -4.00
CA PRO A 279 27.91 -16.17 -3.12
C PRO A 279 29.10 -17.03 -3.58
N ALA A 280 29.42 -17.03 -4.87
CA ALA A 280 30.58 -17.75 -5.40
C ALA A 280 31.91 -17.21 -4.85
N ALA A 281 31.98 -15.93 -4.43
CA ALA A 281 33.18 -15.37 -3.83
C ALA A 281 33.51 -16.03 -2.48
N ALA A 282 32.51 -16.39 -1.67
CA ALA A 282 32.74 -17.15 -0.43
C ALA A 282 33.42 -18.49 -0.71
N LEU A 283 32.93 -19.23 -1.72
CA LEU A 283 33.46 -20.54 -2.10
C LEU A 283 34.91 -20.44 -2.62
N ARG A 284 35.19 -19.44 -3.46
CA ARG A 284 36.52 -19.23 -4.04
C ARG A 284 37.58 -18.85 -2.99
N LEU A 285 37.16 -18.15 -1.93
CA LEU A 285 38.04 -17.69 -0.85
C LEU A 285 38.08 -18.66 0.34
N SER A 286 37.39 -19.80 0.25
CA SER A 286 37.34 -20.83 1.31
C SER A 286 38.71 -21.44 1.64
N GLY A 287 39.64 -21.47 0.69
CA GLY A 287 41.02 -21.93 0.92
C GLY A 287 41.96 -20.88 1.54
N SER A 288 41.55 -19.61 1.62
CA SER A 288 42.39 -18.50 2.07
C SER A 288 41.70 -17.67 3.16
N TYR A 289 41.01 -16.60 2.78
CA TYR A 289 40.38 -15.65 3.70
C TYR A 289 39.27 -16.26 4.56
N TYR A 290 38.65 -17.36 4.10
CA TYR A 290 37.62 -18.08 4.86
C TYR A 290 38.04 -19.50 5.29
N LYS A 291 39.35 -19.75 5.43
CA LYS A 291 39.88 -21.07 5.82
C LYS A 291 39.33 -21.61 7.14
N GLU A 292 38.98 -20.72 8.07
CA GLU A 292 38.32 -21.05 9.34
C GLU A 292 36.98 -21.78 9.16
N LEU A 293 36.25 -21.56 8.07
CA LEU A 293 35.00 -22.28 7.77
C LEU A 293 35.23 -23.75 7.40
N MET A 294 36.45 -24.11 7.02
CA MET A 294 36.84 -25.46 6.58
C MET A 294 37.44 -26.28 7.73
N HIS A 295 37.73 -25.67 8.88
CA HIS A 295 38.17 -26.37 10.07
C HIS A 295 36.97 -26.97 10.81
N LYS A 296 37.07 -28.25 11.24
CA LYS A 296 36.04 -28.88 12.08
C LYS A 296 35.83 -28.02 13.32
N GLN A 297 34.61 -27.53 13.53
CA GLN A 297 34.25 -26.95 14.82
C GLN A 297 34.35 -28.03 15.88
N ASN A 298 35.45 -28.04 16.66
CA ASN A 298 35.48 -28.73 17.94
C ASN A 298 34.55 -27.97 18.90
N LYS A 299 33.24 -28.20 18.79
CA LYS A 299 32.29 -27.78 19.81
C LYS A 299 32.57 -28.61 21.06
N GLY A 300 33.46 -28.10 21.91
CA GLY A 300 33.54 -28.54 23.29
C GLY A 300 32.18 -28.34 23.93
N ALA A 301 31.61 -29.42 24.45
CA ALA A 301 30.51 -29.36 25.40
C ALA A 301 30.92 -28.48 26.58
N LYS A 302 30.16 -27.42 26.83
CA LYS A 302 29.97 -26.79 28.13
C LYS A 302 28.53 -26.32 28.20
#